data_AF-A0A923FV04-F1
#
_entry.id   AF-A0A923FV04-F1
#
_cell.length_a   1.000
_cell.length_b   1.000
_cell.length_c   1.000
_cell.angle_alpha   90.00
_cell.angle_beta   90.00
_cell.angle_gamma   90.00
#
_symmetry.space_group_name_H-M   'P 1'
#
loop_
_entity.id
_entity.type
_entity.pdbx_description
1 polymer ?
#
loop_
_entity_poly.entity_id
_entity_poly.type
_entity_poly.pdbx_seq_one_letter_code
_entity_poly.pdbx_strand_id
1 'polypeptide(L)'
;MRIVLLCLLLGITPISWADLAAARVNGVEISVMRLERYFSEYLQAQGRALSSIRNPNLYKRLRDQALDELIDKELLWQEAQRRGIVVSDEQVSAHIGQLEQAFGSPVVFERRLGEAGFNRAEFADYTRHEMAAQRVYAQLSAVAAPSEADVHAFYQANRERLQGAQNQSDNTSVIPEQGLQMARLALAEQLSAQARQTVRQRLRESAHVERAD
;
A
#
# COMPACT_ATOMS: atom_id res chain seq x y z
N MET A 1 -32.15 -33.92 51.19
CA MET A 1 -32.88 -33.45 49.99
C MET A 1 -32.90 -31.93 49.99
N ARG A 2 -32.19 -31.28 49.04
CA ARG A 2 -32.55 -29.97 48.44
C ARG A 2 -31.50 -29.55 47.39
N ILE A 3 -31.77 -30.03 46.17
CA ILE A 3 -31.72 -29.38 44.85
C ILE A 3 -30.59 -28.36 44.59
N VAL A 4 -29.72 -28.77 43.67
CA VAL A 4 -28.78 -28.00 42.84
C VAL A 4 -29.51 -26.89 42.07
N LEU A 5 -28.97 -25.67 42.04
CA LEU A 5 -29.30 -24.69 41.00
C LEU A 5 -28.02 -24.19 40.33
N LEU A 6 -27.86 -24.69 39.10
CA LEU A 6 -26.83 -24.41 38.12
C LEU A 6 -27.18 -23.10 37.40
N CYS A 7 -26.46 -22.02 37.69
CA CYS A 7 -26.56 -20.77 36.91
C CYS A 7 -25.38 -20.70 35.92
N LEU A 8 -25.59 -21.32 34.76
CA LEU A 8 -24.79 -21.10 33.55
C LEU A 8 -25.05 -19.68 33.05
N LEU A 9 -24.19 -18.75 33.45
CA LEU A 9 -24.11 -17.40 32.87
C LEU A 9 -23.50 -17.52 31.47
N LEU A 10 -24.37 -17.78 30.48
CA LEU A 10 -24.09 -17.44 29.09
C LEU A 10 -23.94 -15.92 29.01
N GLY A 11 -22.69 -15.46 29.01
CA GLY A 11 -22.33 -14.09 28.70
C GLY A 11 -22.71 -13.80 27.25
N ILE A 12 -23.89 -13.21 27.06
CA ILE A 12 -24.25 -12.55 25.81
C ILE A 12 -23.44 -11.26 25.80
N THR A 13 -22.26 -11.28 25.18
CA THR A 13 -21.53 -10.05 24.87
C THR A 13 -22.41 -9.24 23.91
N PRO A 14 -22.83 -8.02 24.28
CA PRO A 14 -23.55 -7.18 23.34
C PRO A 14 -22.59 -6.86 22.19
N ILE A 15 -22.93 -7.31 20.98
CA ILE A 15 -22.26 -6.87 19.75
C ILE A 15 -22.54 -5.36 19.65
N SER A 16 -21.56 -4.55 20.03
CA SER A 16 -21.58 -3.11 19.86
C SER A 16 -21.64 -2.80 18.37
N TRP A 17 -22.63 -2.01 17.96
CA TRP A 17 -22.78 -1.52 16.59
C TRP A 17 -21.66 -0.54 16.14
N ALA A 18 -20.64 -0.35 16.98
CA ALA A 18 -19.43 0.43 16.69
C ALA A 18 -18.29 -0.42 16.06
N ASP A 19 -18.42 -1.76 16.02
CA ASP A 19 -17.38 -2.70 15.59
C ASP A 19 -17.70 -3.39 14.24
N LEU A 20 -18.09 -2.60 13.22
CA LEU A 20 -18.14 -3.13 11.86
C LEU A 20 -16.72 -3.11 11.29
N ALA A 21 -16.00 -4.20 11.50
CA ALA A 21 -14.74 -4.49 10.82
C ALA A 21 -15.00 -4.61 9.32
N ALA A 22 -14.22 -3.95 8.47
CA ALA A 22 -14.19 -4.21 7.03
C ALA A 22 -13.34 -5.46 6.71
N ALA A 23 -12.26 -5.66 7.48
CA ALA A 23 -11.45 -6.86 7.44
C ALA A 23 -10.72 -7.07 8.78
N ARG A 24 -10.18 -8.27 8.99
CA ARG A 24 -9.22 -8.59 10.06
C ARG A 24 -7.98 -9.24 9.45
N VAL A 25 -6.81 -8.81 9.88
CA VAL A 25 -5.50 -9.29 9.40
C VAL A 25 -4.73 -9.82 10.60
N ASN A 26 -4.60 -11.15 10.70
CA ASN A 26 -4.03 -11.84 11.86
C ASN A 26 -4.67 -11.41 13.19
N GLY A 27 -5.99 -11.18 13.17
CA GLY A 27 -6.77 -10.69 14.31
C GLY A 27 -6.78 -9.17 14.51
N VAL A 28 -5.93 -8.41 13.80
CA VAL A 28 -5.93 -6.94 13.83
C VAL A 28 -7.05 -6.40 12.94
N GLU A 29 -7.88 -5.52 13.48
CA GLU A 29 -9.03 -4.99 12.78
C GLU A 29 -8.68 -3.85 11.81
N ILE A 30 -9.27 -3.90 10.62
CA ILE A 30 -9.42 -2.78 9.71
C ILE A 30 -10.88 -2.35 9.77
N SER A 31 -11.18 -1.26 10.50
CA SER A 31 -12.56 -0.78 10.66
C SER A 31 -13.12 -0.19 9.36
N VAL A 32 -14.44 -0.19 9.20
CA VAL A 32 -15.10 0.49 8.07
C VAL A 32 -14.71 1.96 8.00
N MET A 33 -14.59 2.66 9.13
CA MET A 33 -14.16 4.06 9.16
C MET A 33 -12.74 4.24 8.58
N ARG A 34 -11.79 3.35 8.93
CA ARG A 34 -10.43 3.37 8.36
C ARG A 34 -10.48 3.16 6.85
N LEU A 35 -11.32 2.23 6.39
CA LEU A 35 -11.52 1.98 4.96
C LEU A 35 -12.10 3.20 4.22
N GLU A 36 -13.17 3.83 4.71
CA GLU A 36 -13.79 4.97 4.01
C GLU A 36 -12.83 6.19 3.95
N ARG A 37 -12.04 6.41 5.00
CA ARG A 37 -10.99 7.44 5.01
C ARG A 37 -9.94 7.16 3.94
N TYR A 38 -9.36 5.96 3.97
CA TYR A 38 -8.36 5.56 2.99
C TYR A 38 -8.91 5.53 1.56
N PHE A 39 -10.17 5.15 1.38
CA PHE A 39 -10.81 5.13 0.07
C PHE A 39 -10.88 6.53 -0.55
N SER A 40 -11.14 7.56 0.27
CA SER A 40 -11.11 8.95 -0.19
C SER A 40 -9.71 9.36 -0.67
N GLU A 41 -8.66 8.98 0.06
CA GLU A 41 -7.25 9.21 -0.32
C GLU A 41 -6.85 8.44 -1.59
N TYR A 42 -7.25 7.17 -1.68
CA TYR A 42 -7.04 6.30 -2.83
C TYR A 42 -7.62 6.88 -4.12
N LEU A 43 -8.82 7.48 -4.04
CA LEU A 43 -9.43 8.16 -5.19
C LEU A 43 -8.72 9.47 -5.55
N GLN A 44 -8.35 10.28 -4.55
CA GLN A 44 -7.61 11.53 -4.75
C GLN A 44 -6.27 11.27 -5.45
N ALA A 45 -5.53 10.24 -5.04
CA ALA A 45 -4.28 9.83 -5.67
C ALA A 45 -4.43 9.46 -7.15
N GLN A 46 -5.62 9.02 -7.56
CA GLN A 46 -5.97 8.73 -8.95
C GLN A 46 -6.56 9.93 -9.70
N GLY A 47 -6.59 11.11 -9.09
CA GLY A 47 -7.22 12.31 -9.67
C GLY A 47 -8.74 12.16 -9.82
N ARG A 48 -9.38 11.33 -9.00
CA ARG A 48 -10.80 11.01 -9.07
C ARG A 48 -11.55 11.58 -7.86
N ALA A 49 -12.68 12.22 -8.13
CA ALA A 49 -13.61 12.64 -7.09
C ALA A 49 -14.58 11.50 -6.75
N LEU A 50 -14.89 11.30 -5.46
CA LEU A 50 -15.91 10.34 -5.03
C LEU A 50 -17.26 10.60 -5.71
N SER A 51 -17.64 11.88 -5.83
CA SER A 51 -18.88 12.33 -6.46
C SER A 51 -18.98 12.01 -7.96
N SER A 52 -17.86 11.69 -8.63
CA SER A 52 -17.89 11.31 -10.05
C SER A 52 -18.26 9.84 -10.27
N ILE A 53 -18.29 9.01 -9.21
CA ILE A 53 -18.55 7.57 -9.30
C ILE A 53 -20.06 7.32 -9.20
N ARG A 54 -20.74 7.32 -10.35
CA ARG A 54 -22.20 7.07 -10.40
C ARG A 54 -22.57 5.59 -10.49
N ASN A 55 -21.64 4.75 -10.93
CA ASN A 55 -21.89 3.32 -11.12
C ASN A 55 -21.59 2.55 -9.82
N PRO A 56 -22.57 1.86 -9.20
CA PRO A 56 -22.38 1.15 -7.93
C PRO A 56 -21.39 -0.02 -8.04
N ASN A 57 -21.31 -0.70 -9.19
CA ASN A 57 -20.35 -1.79 -9.40
C ASN A 57 -18.92 -1.25 -9.48
N LEU A 58 -18.73 -0.06 -10.08
CA LEU A 58 -17.43 0.59 -10.10
C LEU A 58 -17.03 1.07 -8.70
N TYR A 59 -17.97 1.65 -7.95
CA TYR A 59 -17.76 2.04 -6.56
C TYR A 59 -17.27 0.86 -5.73
N LYS A 60 -18.03 -0.25 -5.75
CA LYS A 60 -17.68 -1.47 -5.00
C LYS A 60 -16.28 -1.96 -5.35
N ARG A 61 -15.96 -2.11 -6.65
CA ARG A 61 -14.63 -2.57 -7.07
C ARG A 61 -13.50 -1.68 -6.59
N LEU A 62 -13.64 -0.36 -6.66
CA LEU A 62 -12.59 0.57 -6.20
C LEU A 62 -12.46 0.54 -4.68
N ARG A 63 -13.58 0.40 -3.96
CA ARG A 63 -13.58 0.23 -2.51
C ARG A 63 -12.91 -1.08 -2.09
N ASP A 64 -13.18 -2.17 -2.80
CA ASP A 64 -12.54 -3.47 -2.57
C ASP A 64 -11.02 -3.40 -2.82
N GLN A 65 -10.60 -2.68 -3.88
CA GLN A 65 -9.18 -2.42 -4.14
C GLN A 65 -8.52 -1.60 -3.03
N ALA A 66 -9.20 -0.57 -2.51
CA ALA A 66 -8.69 0.21 -1.39
C ALA A 66 -8.58 -0.64 -0.11
N LEU A 67 -9.53 -1.54 0.14
CA LEU A 67 -9.45 -2.51 1.23
C LEU A 67 -8.30 -3.49 1.03
N ASP A 68 -8.08 -3.99 -0.19
CA ASP A 68 -6.92 -4.82 -0.53
C ASP A 68 -5.59 -4.13 -0.23
N GLU A 69 -5.46 -2.85 -0.57
CA GLU A 69 -4.26 -2.08 -0.26
C GLU A 69 -4.07 -1.85 1.25
N LEU A 70 -5.15 -1.62 2.01
CA LEU A 70 -5.08 -1.53 3.47
C LEU A 70 -4.63 -2.85 4.11
N ILE A 71 -5.15 -3.98 3.61
CA ILE A 71 -4.72 -5.30 4.06
C ILE A 71 -3.22 -5.49 3.80
N ASP A 72 -2.75 -5.12 2.60
CA ASP A 72 -1.32 -5.23 2.28
C ASP A 72 -0.45 -4.33 3.16
N LYS A 73 -0.89 -3.10 3.44
CA LYS A 73 -0.21 -2.18 4.36
C LYS A 73 -0.12 -2.75 5.77
N GLU A 74 -1.21 -3.31 6.27
CA GLU A 74 -1.26 -3.95 7.58
C GLU A 74 -0.31 -5.16 7.65
N LEU A 75 -0.31 -6.01 6.63
CA LEU A 75 0.62 -7.15 6.53
C LEU A 75 2.09 -6.70 6.50
N LEU A 76 2.39 -5.65 5.73
CA LEU A 76 3.73 -5.07 5.68
C LEU A 76 4.13 -4.45 7.02
N TRP A 77 3.21 -3.80 7.72
CA TRP A 77 3.47 -3.28 9.05
C TRP A 77 3.81 -4.41 10.03
N GLN A 78 3.00 -5.48 10.06
CA GLN A 78 3.26 -6.64 10.93
C GLN A 78 4.60 -7.31 10.58
N GLU A 79 4.95 -7.40 9.30
CA GLU A 79 6.24 -7.92 8.87
C GLU A 79 7.41 -7.00 9.28
N ALA A 80 7.20 -5.68 9.24
CA ALA A 80 8.18 -4.70 9.72
C ALA A 80 8.43 -4.88 11.23
N GLN A 81 7.37 -5.06 12.02
CA GLN A 81 7.46 -5.38 13.45
C GLN A 81 8.22 -6.69 13.69
N ARG A 82 7.86 -7.76 12.97
CA ARG A 82 8.49 -9.07 13.09
C ARG A 82 10.00 -9.03 12.79
N ARG A 83 10.42 -8.14 11.88
CA ARG A 83 11.82 -7.92 11.52
C ARG A 83 12.54 -6.89 12.38
N GLY A 84 11.86 -6.27 13.33
CA GLY A 84 12.45 -5.23 14.18
C GLY A 84 12.82 -3.96 13.41
N ILE A 85 12.06 -3.61 12.37
CA ILE A 85 12.27 -2.35 11.64
C ILE A 85 11.84 -1.19 12.54
N VAL A 86 12.82 -0.38 12.94
CA VAL A 86 12.59 0.81 13.76
C VAL A 86 12.63 2.06 12.88
N VAL A 87 11.66 2.95 13.10
CA VAL A 87 11.63 4.31 12.59
C VAL A 87 11.64 5.23 13.79
N SER A 88 12.72 6.01 13.92
CA SER A 88 12.94 6.92 15.05
C SER A 88 12.00 8.13 15.01
N ASP A 89 11.78 8.76 16.16
CA ASP A 89 10.94 9.95 16.27
C ASP A 89 11.49 11.11 15.44
N GLU A 90 12.81 11.23 15.32
CA GLU A 90 13.46 12.22 14.45
C GLU A 90 13.12 11.99 12.98
N GLN A 91 13.08 10.74 12.53
CA GLN A 91 12.70 10.40 11.15
C GLN A 91 11.22 10.70 10.89
N VAL A 92 10.34 10.38 11.83
CA VAL A 92 8.91 10.69 11.74
C VAL A 92 8.72 12.21 11.70
N SER A 93 9.33 12.95 12.62
CA SER A 93 9.24 14.41 12.67
C SER A 93 9.78 15.07 11.40
N ALA A 94 10.91 14.60 10.86
CA ALA A 94 11.45 15.09 9.61
C ALA A 94 10.50 14.85 8.43
N HIS A 95 9.88 13.66 8.36
CA HIS A 95 8.91 13.36 7.31
C HIS A 95 7.65 14.24 7.41
N ILE A 96 7.11 14.40 8.62
CA ILE A 96 5.95 15.27 8.86
C ILE A 96 6.30 16.72 8.53
N GLY A 97 7.48 17.20 8.90
CA GLY A 97 7.93 18.55 8.56
C GLY A 97 8.02 18.79 7.04
N GLN A 98 8.47 17.80 6.27
CA GLN A 98 8.46 17.87 4.80
C GLN A 98 7.03 17.93 4.24
N LEU A 99 6.10 17.13 4.80
CA LEU A 99 4.69 17.18 4.41
C LEU A 99 4.09 18.55 4.73
N GLU A 100 4.30 19.08 5.94
CA GLU A 100 3.84 20.41 6.34
C GLU A 100 4.33 21.52 5.39
N GLN A 101 5.60 21.46 5.00
CA GLN A 101 6.18 22.39 4.03
C GLN A 101 5.51 22.29 2.65
N ALA A 102 5.21 21.07 2.18
CA ALA A 102 4.51 20.86 0.91
C ALA A 102 3.08 21.42 0.92
N PHE A 103 2.43 21.50 2.09
CA PHE A 103 1.14 22.16 2.26
C PHE A 103 1.23 23.70 2.25
N GLY A 104 2.41 24.28 2.50
CA GLY A 104 2.67 25.72 2.45
C GLY A 104 2.03 26.54 3.58
N SER A 105 1.24 25.93 4.47
CA SER A 105 0.63 26.59 5.62
C SER A 105 0.39 25.61 6.78
N PRO A 106 0.98 25.85 7.96
CA PRO A 106 0.73 25.05 9.15
C PRO A 106 -0.75 25.01 9.55
N VAL A 107 -1.48 26.12 9.37
CA VAL A 107 -2.92 26.19 9.69
C VAL A 107 -3.73 25.30 8.75
N VAL A 108 -3.39 25.29 7.45
CA VAL A 108 -4.04 24.39 6.49
C VAL A 108 -3.73 22.94 6.83
N PHE A 109 -2.49 22.63 7.20
CA PHE A 109 -2.08 21.29 7.61
C PHE A 109 -2.85 20.81 8.84
N GLU A 110 -2.90 21.59 9.92
CA GLU A 110 -3.66 21.23 11.13
C GLU A 110 -5.14 20.99 10.84
N ARG A 111 -5.75 21.86 10.01
CA ARG A 111 -7.14 21.67 9.60
C ARG A 111 -7.32 20.37 8.83
N ARG A 112 -6.42 20.04 7.91
CA ARG A 112 -6.48 18.78 7.13
C ARG A 112 -6.30 17.54 8.01
N LEU A 113 -5.41 17.60 9.01
CA LEU A 113 -5.30 16.53 10.01
C LEU A 113 -6.61 16.34 10.77
N GLY A 114 -7.21 17.43 11.24
CA GLY A 114 -8.50 17.39 11.93
C GLY A 114 -9.64 16.87 11.06
N GLU A 115 -9.73 17.31 9.79
CA GLU A 115 -10.69 16.78 8.79
C GLU A 115 -10.46 15.29 8.52
N ALA A 116 -9.21 14.86 8.52
CA ALA A 116 -8.83 13.45 8.43
C ALA A 116 -9.00 12.70 9.75
N GLY A 117 -9.47 13.34 10.83
CA GLY A 117 -9.74 12.71 12.13
C GLY A 117 -8.48 12.25 12.85
N PHE A 118 -7.39 13.03 12.73
CA PHE A 118 -6.14 12.85 13.45
C PHE A 118 -5.82 14.06 14.31
N ASN A 119 -5.28 13.82 15.50
CA ASN A 119 -4.39 14.78 16.16
C ASN A 119 -2.92 14.53 15.77
N ARG A 120 -2.01 15.41 16.19
CA ARG A 120 -0.58 15.31 15.84
C ARG A 120 0.09 14.02 16.31
N ALA A 121 -0.23 13.53 17.51
CA ALA A 121 0.37 12.31 18.04
C ALA A 121 -0.12 11.08 17.26
N GLU A 122 -1.43 11.00 17.01
CA GLU A 122 -2.01 9.92 16.19
C GLU A 122 -1.47 9.93 14.76
N PHE A 123 -1.28 11.12 14.17
CA PHE A 123 -0.67 11.24 12.85
C PHE A 123 0.79 10.83 12.84
N ALA A 124 1.54 11.13 13.91
CA ALA A 124 2.93 10.67 14.06
C ALA A 124 3.01 9.15 14.16
N ASP A 125 2.13 8.53 14.93
CA ASP A 125 2.07 7.07 15.04
C ASP A 125 1.67 6.42 13.71
N TYR A 126 0.65 6.96 13.03
CA TYR A 126 0.27 6.54 11.69
C TYR A 126 1.43 6.65 10.69
N THR A 127 2.15 7.78 10.70
CA THR A 127 3.31 8.01 9.84
C THR A 127 4.42 7.01 10.13
N ARG A 128 4.68 6.70 11.41
CA ARG A 128 5.68 5.70 11.81
C ARG A 128 5.33 4.32 11.26
N HIS A 129 4.06 3.91 11.36
CA HIS A 129 3.56 2.65 10.80
C HIS A 129 3.78 2.58 9.29
N GLU A 130 3.38 3.62 8.56
CA GLU A 130 3.53 3.70 7.11
C GLU A 130 5.00 3.68 6.68
N MET A 131 5.87 4.43 7.36
CA MET A 131 7.31 4.45 7.06
C MET A 131 7.97 3.10 7.31
N ALA A 132 7.61 2.40 8.38
CA ALA A 132 8.13 1.08 8.69
C ALA A 132 7.66 0.04 7.64
N ALA A 133 6.38 0.06 7.29
CA ALA A 133 5.79 -0.78 6.24
C ALA A 133 6.46 -0.53 4.87
N GLN A 134 6.68 0.74 4.50
CA GLN A 134 7.38 1.10 3.27
C GLN A 134 8.84 0.62 3.27
N ARG A 135 9.54 0.77 4.40
CA ARG A 135 10.94 0.36 4.52
C ARG A 135 11.09 -1.15 4.39
N VAL A 136 10.23 -1.93 5.05
CA VAL A 136 10.28 -3.39 4.90
C VAL A 136 9.88 -3.81 3.49
N TYR A 137 8.90 -3.13 2.88
CA TYR A 137 8.51 -3.43 1.51
C TYR A 137 9.67 -3.23 0.54
N ALA A 138 10.37 -2.10 0.64
CA ALA A 138 11.55 -1.80 -0.16
C ALA A 138 12.67 -2.83 0.03
N GLN A 139 12.93 -3.26 1.27
CA GLN A 139 13.92 -4.31 1.56
C GLN A 139 13.54 -5.66 0.95
N LEU A 140 12.26 -6.04 1.03
CA LEU A 140 11.75 -7.31 0.54
C LEU A 140 11.63 -7.35 -0.99
N SER A 141 11.35 -6.23 -1.63
CA SER A 141 11.21 -6.12 -3.08
C SER A 141 12.50 -5.69 -3.78
N ALA A 142 13.61 -5.54 -3.06
CA ALA A 142 14.88 -5.17 -3.66
C ALA A 142 15.35 -6.28 -4.62
N VAL A 143 15.60 -5.90 -5.87
CA VAL A 143 16.16 -6.78 -6.90
C VAL A 143 17.53 -6.28 -7.31
N ALA A 144 18.43 -7.21 -7.62
CA ALA A 144 19.71 -6.86 -8.22
C ALA A 144 19.49 -6.23 -9.60
N ALA A 145 20.39 -5.33 -10.00
CA ALA A 145 20.39 -4.80 -11.35
C ALA A 145 20.54 -5.96 -12.36
N PRO A 146 19.81 -5.95 -13.48
CA PRO A 146 19.95 -6.98 -14.51
C PRO A 146 21.38 -7.03 -15.04
N SER A 147 21.89 -8.23 -15.30
CA SER A 147 23.21 -8.39 -15.90
C SER A 147 23.20 -7.91 -17.37
N GLU A 148 24.37 -7.57 -17.92
CA GLU A 148 24.48 -7.21 -19.34
C GLU A 148 23.91 -8.30 -20.26
N ALA A 149 24.15 -9.57 -19.92
CA ALA A 149 23.62 -10.69 -20.69
C ALA A 149 22.08 -10.72 -20.68
N ASP A 150 21.45 -10.47 -19.52
CA ASP A 150 19.99 -10.40 -19.40
C ASP A 150 19.42 -9.22 -20.19
N VAL A 151 20.09 -8.06 -20.14
CA VAL A 151 19.69 -6.86 -20.90
C VAL A 151 19.75 -7.14 -22.40
N HIS A 152 20.83 -7.75 -22.89
CA HIS A 152 20.97 -8.11 -24.29
C HIS A 152 19.92 -9.12 -24.73
N ALA A 153 19.68 -10.17 -23.96
CA ALA A 153 18.65 -11.17 -24.25
C ALA A 153 17.24 -10.54 -24.27
N PHE A 154 16.94 -9.68 -23.29
CA PHE A 154 15.67 -8.96 -23.22
C PHE A 154 15.49 -8.02 -24.41
N TYR A 155 16.51 -7.26 -24.79
CA TYR A 155 16.47 -6.37 -25.95
C TYR A 155 16.19 -7.15 -27.24
N GLN A 156 16.88 -8.27 -27.46
CA GLN A 156 16.67 -9.12 -28.64
C GLN A 156 15.24 -9.68 -28.68
N ALA A 157 14.73 -10.17 -27.55
CA ALA A 157 13.37 -10.72 -27.45
C ALA A 157 12.27 -9.65 -27.58
N ASN A 158 12.56 -8.37 -27.30
CA ASN A 158 11.60 -7.27 -27.30
C ASN A 158 11.87 -6.23 -28.39
N ARG A 159 12.69 -6.55 -29.38
CA ARG A 159 13.23 -5.60 -30.34
C ARG A 159 12.15 -4.80 -31.08
N GLU A 160 11.12 -5.47 -31.59
CA GLU A 160 10.02 -4.82 -32.33
C GLU A 160 9.20 -3.87 -31.44
N ARG A 161 8.93 -4.26 -30.18
CA ARG A 161 8.21 -3.44 -29.21
C ARG A 161 9.01 -2.19 -28.81
N LEU A 162 10.32 -2.34 -28.66
CA LEU A 162 11.22 -1.25 -28.26
C LEU A 162 11.56 -0.32 -29.44
N GLN A 163 11.60 -0.84 -30.68
CA GLN A 163 11.85 -0.07 -31.90
C GLN A 163 10.59 0.60 -32.48
N GLY A 164 9.40 0.02 -32.28
CA GLY A 164 8.14 0.65 -32.65
C GLY A 164 7.87 1.97 -31.92
N ALA A 165 8.52 2.20 -30.78
CA ALA A 165 8.53 3.49 -30.08
C ALA A 165 9.51 4.53 -30.68
N GLN A 166 10.38 4.13 -31.62
CA GLN A 166 11.51 4.93 -32.13
C GLN A 166 11.38 5.37 -33.60
N ASN A 167 10.37 4.93 -34.36
CA ASN A 167 10.20 5.27 -35.78
C ASN A 167 9.87 6.76 -36.08
N GLN A 168 10.21 7.69 -35.18
CA GLN A 168 10.10 9.15 -35.37
C GLN A 168 11.47 9.87 -35.45
N SER A 169 12.60 9.17 -35.35
CA SER A 169 13.93 9.82 -35.39
C SER A 169 14.89 9.16 -36.38
N ASP A 170 15.12 9.84 -37.51
CA ASP A 170 16.03 9.51 -38.62
C ASP A 170 17.52 9.59 -38.25
N ASN A 171 18.03 8.72 -37.36
CA ASN A 171 19.48 8.64 -37.17
C ASN A 171 19.99 7.22 -36.86
N THR A 172 20.46 6.54 -37.92
CA THR A 172 20.70 5.08 -37.97
C THR A 172 21.96 4.57 -37.25
N SER A 173 22.74 5.43 -36.57
CA SER A 173 24.04 5.01 -35.97
C SER A 173 24.17 5.13 -34.44
N VAL A 174 23.17 5.66 -33.73
CA VAL A 174 23.17 5.79 -32.24
C VAL A 174 22.20 4.80 -31.57
N ILE A 175 21.58 3.93 -32.36
CA ILE A 175 20.39 3.11 -32.02
C ILE A 175 20.66 1.95 -31.03
N PRO A 176 21.81 1.22 -31.07
CA PRO A 176 21.99 0.05 -30.21
C PRO A 176 22.09 0.41 -28.73
N GLU A 177 22.86 1.46 -28.39
CA GLU A 177 23.08 1.84 -26.99
C GLU A 177 21.82 2.39 -26.32
N GLN A 178 21.08 3.26 -27.00
CA GLN A 178 19.80 3.77 -26.49
C GLN A 178 18.76 2.66 -26.35
N GLY A 179 18.70 1.73 -27.32
CA GLY A 179 17.82 0.56 -27.25
C GLY A 179 18.15 -0.36 -26.07
N LEU A 180 19.42 -0.60 -25.81
CA LEU A 180 19.88 -1.39 -24.66
C LEU A 180 19.63 -0.67 -23.33
N GLN A 181 19.74 0.65 -23.29
CA GLN A 181 19.41 1.43 -22.09
C GLN A 181 17.91 1.33 -21.76
N MET A 182 17.04 1.47 -22.76
CA MET A 182 15.60 1.27 -22.59
C MET A 182 15.26 -0.16 -22.18
N ALA A 183 15.94 -1.15 -22.78
CA ALA A 183 15.81 -2.55 -22.37
C ALA A 183 16.22 -2.77 -20.91
N ARG A 184 17.33 -2.18 -20.46
CA ARG A 184 17.78 -2.27 -19.07
C ARG A 184 16.76 -1.68 -18.10
N LEU A 185 16.24 -0.49 -18.39
CA LEU A 185 15.23 0.16 -17.55
C LEU A 185 13.93 -0.66 -17.51
N ALA A 186 13.44 -1.12 -18.66
CA ALA A 186 12.23 -1.92 -18.74
C ALA A 186 12.37 -3.26 -18.01
N LEU A 187 13.52 -3.94 -18.16
CA LEU A 187 13.81 -5.19 -17.47
C LEU A 187 13.91 -4.98 -15.95
N ALA A 188 14.60 -3.91 -15.51
CA ALA A 188 14.70 -3.57 -14.09
C ALA A 188 13.32 -3.28 -13.47
N GLU A 189 12.45 -2.55 -14.17
CA GLU A 189 11.08 -2.31 -13.70
C GLU A 189 10.26 -3.60 -13.67
N GLN A 190 10.37 -4.46 -14.69
CA GLN A 190 9.69 -5.75 -14.71
C GLN A 190 10.10 -6.64 -13.53
N LEU A 191 11.40 -6.78 -13.26
CA LEU A 191 11.89 -7.55 -12.13
C LEU A 191 11.42 -6.96 -10.80
N SER A 192 11.48 -5.63 -10.67
CA SER A 192 11.00 -4.93 -9.47
C SER A 192 9.50 -5.16 -9.25
N ALA A 193 8.68 -5.05 -10.31
CA ALA A 193 7.25 -5.31 -10.26
C ALA A 193 6.94 -6.76 -9.87
N GLN A 194 7.66 -7.73 -10.45
CA GLN A 194 7.52 -9.14 -10.11
C GLN A 194 7.88 -9.43 -8.65
N ALA A 195 8.98 -8.86 -8.16
CA ALA A 195 9.40 -9.00 -6.77
C ALA A 195 8.35 -8.39 -5.82
N ARG A 196 7.89 -7.16 -6.12
CA ARG A 196 6.81 -6.48 -5.40
C ARG A 196 5.53 -7.30 -5.30
N GLN A 197 5.11 -7.93 -6.39
CA GLN A 197 3.93 -8.80 -6.42
C GLN A 197 4.16 -10.06 -5.58
N THR A 198 5.33 -10.68 -5.72
CA THR A 198 5.69 -11.90 -4.99
C THR A 198 5.74 -11.65 -3.49
N VAL A 199 6.25 -10.51 -3.04
CA VAL A 199 6.24 -10.12 -1.62
C VAL A 199 4.82 -10.03 -1.09
N ARG A 200 3.93 -9.31 -1.78
CA ARG A 200 2.51 -9.18 -1.37
C ARG A 200 1.82 -10.54 -1.31
N GLN A 201 2.03 -11.37 -2.33
CA GLN A 201 1.45 -12.71 -2.39
C GLN A 201 1.91 -13.59 -1.21
N ARG A 202 3.22 -13.65 -0.95
CA ARG A 202 3.76 -14.44 0.17
C ARG A 202 3.22 -13.97 1.51
N LEU A 203 3.14 -12.65 1.73
CA LEU A 203 2.60 -12.11 2.97
C LEU A 203 1.14 -12.51 3.16
N ARG A 204 0.31 -12.40 2.10
CA ARG A 204 -1.08 -12.85 2.14
C ARG A 204 -1.23 -14.34 2.36
N GLU A 205 -0.42 -15.18 1.70
CA GLU A 205 -0.44 -16.64 1.86
C GLU A 205 -0.03 -17.07 3.27
N SER A 206 0.86 -16.31 3.93
CA SER A 206 1.29 -16.58 5.30
C SER A 206 0.36 -16.05 6.39
N ALA A 207 -0.67 -15.28 6.00
CA ALA A 207 -1.52 -14.56 6.94
C ALA A 207 -2.96 -15.09 6.94
N HIS A 208 -3.62 -14.89 8.08
CA HIS A 208 -5.06 -15.11 8.22
C HIS A 208 -5.80 -13.80 7.97
N VAL A 209 -6.49 -13.70 6.82
CA VAL A 209 -7.25 -12.52 6.44
C VAL A 209 -8.74 -12.85 6.37
N GLU A 210 -9.53 -12.17 7.18
CA GLU A 210 -10.98 -12.24 7.20
C GLU A 210 -11.56 -10.96 6.62
N ARG A 211 -12.57 -11.05 5.75
CA ARG A 211 -13.29 -9.89 5.22
C ARG A 211 -14.71 -9.91 5.73
N ALA A 212 -15.28 -8.74 6.00
CA ALA A 212 -16.71 -8.65 6.21
C ALA A 212 -17.43 -8.74 4.86
N ASP A 213 -18.55 -9.46 4.86
CA ASP A 213 -19.43 -9.68 3.70
C ASP A 213 -20.19 -8.41 3.28
#